data_AF-A0A2D0JK23-F1
#
_entry.id   AF-A0A2D0JK23-F1
#
_cell.length_a   1.000
_cell.length_b   1.000
_cell.length_c   1.000
_cell.angle_alpha   90.00
_cell.angle_beta   90.00
_cell.angle_gamma   90.00
#
_symmetry.space_group_name_H-M   'P 1'
#
loop_
_entity.id
_entity.type
_entity.pdbx_description
1 polymer ?
#
loop_
_entity_poly.entity_id
_entity_poly.type
_entity_poly.pdbx_seq_one_letter_code
_entity_poly.pdbx_strand_id
1 'polypeptide(L)'
;MLITDYLTTKWRDDGKMRDYLRPKTLFGPENCTEYFDKACKWDKAGRPACINGRWLKAGETAITIDTVERDATFRLLFSTGWTPTNRIQALAQQLARKAGIGRMSEVPALAAWRGIWKQAAEQAAKE
;
A
#
# COMPACT_ATOMS: atom_id res chain seq x y z
N MET A 1 22.59 -9.02 -7.88
CA MET A 1 23.53 -7.86 -7.91
C MET A 1 22.86 -6.77 -7.11
N LEU A 2 23.47 -6.30 -6.01
CA LEU A 2 22.74 -5.52 -5.00
C LEU A 2 22.06 -4.24 -5.55
N ILE A 3 22.74 -3.52 -6.45
CA ILE A 3 22.19 -2.34 -7.13
C ILE A 3 20.96 -2.70 -7.98
N THR A 4 21.07 -3.77 -8.77
CA THR A 4 19.98 -4.26 -9.63
C THR A 4 18.77 -4.66 -8.82
N ASP A 5 18.98 -5.37 -7.70
CA ASP A 5 17.91 -5.84 -6.82
C ASP A 5 17.20 -4.65 -6.15
N TYR A 6 17.97 -3.68 -5.64
CA TYR A 6 17.46 -2.44 -5.07
C TYR A 6 16.64 -1.62 -6.07
N LEU A 7 17.18 -1.34 -7.25
CA LEU A 7 16.52 -0.49 -8.25
C LEU A 7 15.31 -1.17 -8.88
N THR A 8 15.40 -2.48 -9.11
CA THR A 8 14.25 -3.27 -9.55
C THR A 8 13.14 -3.21 -8.51
N THR A 9 13.45 -3.38 -7.23
CA THR A 9 12.46 -3.26 -6.15
C THR A 9 11.85 -1.86 -6.13
N LYS A 10 12.64 -0.81 -6.38
CA LYS A 10 12.18 0.58 -6.33
C LYS A 10 11.33 1.01 -7.53
N TRP A 11 11.68 0.58 -8.74
CA TRP A 11 11.20 1.18 -9.99
C TRP A 11 10.39 0.23 -10.87
N ARG A 12 10.31 -1.06 -10.56
CA ARG A 12 9.59 -2.05 -11.40
C ARG A 12 8.13 -1.65 -11.62
N ASP A 13 7.44 -1.19 -10.58
CA ASP A 13 6.02 -0.85 -10.61
C ASP A 13 5.76 0.65 -10.88
N ASP A 14 6.83 1.43 -11.09
CA ASP A 14 6.72 2.83 -11.48
C ASP A 14 6.71 2.94 -13.01
N GLY A 15 5.55 3.33 -13.56
CA GLY A 15 5.34 3.41 -15.01
C GLY A 15 6.29 4.37 -15.75
N LYS A 16 6.90 5.34 -15.06
CA LYS A 16 7.91 6.24 -15.65
C LYS A 16 9.33 5.73 -15.42
N MET A 17 9.61 5.16 -14.26
CA MET A 17 10.97 4.79 -13.87
C MET A 17 11.40 3.40 -14.34
N ARG A 18 10.45 2.49 -14.62
CA ARG A 18 10.76 1.13 -15.09
C ARG A 18 11.64 1.12 -16.33
N ASP A 19 11.41 2.05 -17.25
CA ASP A 19 12.19 2.18 -18.48
C ASP A 19 13.66 2.58 -18.22
N TYR A 20 14.01 3.06 -17.03
CA TYR A 20 15.39 3.38 -16.66
C TYR A 20 16.15 2.19 -16.07
N LEU A 21 15.51 1.02 -15.91
CA LEU A 21 16.16 -0.23 -15.48
C LEU A 21 16.97 -0.89 -16.60
N ARG A 22 17.91 -0.13 -17.19
CA ARG A 22 18.82 -0.58 -18.25
C ARG A 22 20.26 -0.53 -17.76
N PRO A 23 21.14 -1.47 -18.15
CA PRO A 23 22.53 -1.48 -17.70
C PRO A 23 23.26 -0.13 -17.85
N LYS A 24 23.02 0.57 -18.98
CA LYS A 24 23.61 1.89 -19.25
C LYS A 24 23.28 2.94 -18.18
N THR A 25 22.06 2.92 -17.65
CA THR A 25 21.61 3.89 -16.64
C THR A 25 22.08 3.50 -15.24
N LEU A 26 22.01 2.21 -14.91
CA LEU A 26 22.34 1.70 -13.57
C LEU A 26 23.85 1.70 -13.30
N PHE A 27 24.65 1.38 -14.32
CA PHE A 27 26.10 1.18 -14.20
C PHE A 27 26.92 2.28 -14.89
N GLY A 28 26.30 3.43 -15.17
CA GLY A 28 27.05 4.63 -15.55
C GLY A 28 27.99 5.05 -14.41
N PRO A 29 29.20 5.54 -14.70
CA PRO A 29 30.23 5.81 -13.69
C PRO A 29 29.78 6.81 -12.61
N GLU A 30 28.91 7.77 -12.96
CA GLU A 30 28.36 8.75 -12.02
C GLU A 30 27.27 8.15 -11.10
N ASN A 31 26.47 7.22 -11.62
CA ASN A 31 25.30 6.69 -10.92
C ASN A 31 25.62 5.45 -10.07
N CYS A 32 26.61 4.67 -10.47
CA CYS A 32 26.92 3.37 -9.89
C CYS A 32 27.25 3.47 -8.39
N THR A 33 28.13 4.41 -8.02
CA THR A 33 28.55 4.62 -6.63
C THR A 33 27.38 5.04 -5.75
N GLU A 34 26.56 5.98 -6.20
CA GLU A 34 25.41 6.47 -5.44
C GLU A 34 24.35 5.37 -5.23
N TYR A 35 24.06 4.59 -6.27
CA TYR A 35 23.13 3.47 -6.14
C TYR A 35 23.69 2.34 -5.31
N PHE A 36 25.00 2.09 -5.34
CA PHE A 36 25.65 1.11 -4.47
C PHE A 36 25.46 1.46 -2.99
N ASP A 37 25.73 2.71 -2.61
CA ASP A 37 25.55 3.16 -1.23
C ASP A 37 24.09 3.04 -0.76
N LYS A 38 23.14 3.42 -1.62
CA LYS A 38 21.70 3.27 -1.34
C LYS A 38 21.29 1.81 -1.21
N ALA A 39 21.81 0.94 -2.08
CA ALA A 39 21.51 -0.48 -2.07
C ALA A 39 22.09 -1.17 -0.81
N CYS A 40 23.29 -0.79 -0.37
CA CYS A 40 23.87 -1.22 0.91
C CYS A 40 23.02 -0.82 2.12
N LYS A 41 22.48 0.41 2.14
CA LYS A 41 21.58 0.85 3.21
C LYS A 41 20.25 0.08 3.21
N TRP A 42 19.69 -0.17 2.02
CA TRP A 42 18.48 -0.98 1.84
C TRP A 42 18.69 -2.43 2.29
N ASP A 43 19.83 -3.02 1.98
CA ASP A 43 20.22 -4.37 2.41
C ASP A 43 20.32 -4.47 3.93
N LYS A 44 21.03 -3.52 4.56
CA LYS A 44 21.14 -3.42 6.03
C LYS A 44 19.79 -3.19 6.72
N ALA A 45 18.84 -2.58 6.03
CA ALA A 45 17.47 -2.39 6.52
C ALA A 45 16.57 -3.63 6.35
N GLY A 46 17.10 -4.76 5.87
CA GLY A 46 16.35 -6.00 5.69
C GLY A 46 15.58 -6.07 4.38
N ARG A 47 16.01 -5.32 3.35
CA ARG A 47 15.42 -5.32 2.01
C ARG A 47 13.90 -5.06 1.99
N PRO A 48 13.43 -3.94 2.56
CA PRO A 48 12.01 -3.62 2.54
C PRO A 48 11.45 -3.54 1.12
N ALA A 49 10.21 -3.99 0.94
CA ALA A 49 9.50 -3.84 -0.33
C ALA A 49 9.18 -2.36 -0.60
N CYS A 50 9.20 -1.96 -1.87
CA CYS A 50 8.72 -0.65 -2.30
C CYS A 50 7.36 -0.84 -2.96
N ILE A 51 6.31 -0.21 -2.44
CA ILE A 51 4.95 -0.29 -3.01
C ILE A 51 4.42 1.11 -3.23
N ASN A 52 3.96 1.38 -4.45
CA ASN A 52 3.48 2.70 -4.87
C ASN A 52 4.49 3.82 -4.56
N GLY A 53 5.79 3.54 -4.72
CA GLY A 53 6.88 4.50 -4.45
C GLY A 53 7.24 4.69 -2.97
N ARG A 54 6.63 3.95 -2.04
CA ARG A 54 6.94 3.99 -0.60
C ARG A 54 7.63 2.70 -0.15
N TRP A 55 8.76 2.84 0.53
CA TRP A 55 9.39 1.74 1.25
C TRP A 55 8.56 1.35 2.47
N LEU A 56 8.17 0.09 2.54
CA LEU A 56 7.51 -0.48 3.72
C LEU A 56 8.50 -0.56 4.88
N LYS A 57 8.02 -0.32 6.10
CA LYS A 57 8.85 -0.57 7.30
C LYS A 57 8.97 -2.08 7.54
N ALA A 58 10.01 -2.48 8.27
CA ALA A 58 10.15 -3.88 8.70
C ALA A 58 8.88 -4.32 9.47
N GLY A 59 8.18 -5.35 8.98
CA GLY A 59 6.92 -5.84 9.53
C GLY A 59 5.65 -5.15 9.01
N GLU A 60 5.75 -4.14 8.13
CA GLU A 60 4.60 -3.56 7.43
C GLU A 60 4.25 -4.45 6.23
N THR A 61 3.06 -5.06 6.25
CA THR A 61 2.57 -5.89 5.15
C THR A 61 2.12 -5.03 3.97
N ALA A 62 2.46 -5.52 2.78
CA ALA A 62 2.05 -5.00 1.49
C ALA A 62 0.54 -5.16 1.29
N ILE A 63 -0.27 -4.29 1.90
CA ILE A 63 -1.72 -4.42 1.81
C ILE A 63 -2.17 -3.75 0.53
N THR A 64 -2.42 -4.59 -0.47
CA THR A 64 -3.09 -4.17 -1.71
C THR A 64 -4.55 -3.90 -1.37
N ILE A 65 -4.93 -2.62 -1.35
CA ILE A 65 -6.32 -2.22 -1.11
C ILE A 65 -7.07 -2.28 -2.44
N ASP A 66 -8.04 -3.18 -2.54
CA ASP A 66 -9.01 -3.15 -3.63
C ASP A 66 -9.92 -1.92 -3.45
N THR A 67 -9.70 -0.91 -4.29
CA THR A 67 -10.47 0.34 -4.23
C THR A 67 -11.91 0.15 -4.72
N VAL A 68 -12.14 -0.81 -5.62
CA VAL A 68 -13.48 -1.11 -6.15
C VAL A 68 -14.32 -1.74 -5.05
N GLU A 69 -13.77 -2.74 -4.37
CA GLU A 69 -14.44 -3.40 -3.25
C GLU A 69 -14.71 -2.42 -2.10
N ARG A 70 -13.71 -1.60 -1.74
CA ARG A 70 -13.85 -0.57 -0.71
C ARG A 70 -15.02 0.36 -1.00
N ASP A 71 -15.08 0.89 -2.22
CA ASP A 71 -16.07 1.91 -2.58
C ASP A 71 -17.45 1.29 -2.81
N ALA A 72 -17.53 0.03 -3.29
CA ALA A 72 -18.78 -0.73 -3.33
C ALA A 72 -19.31 -0.99 -1.92
N THR A 73 -18.43 -1.40 -1.00
CA THR A 73 -18.82 -1.66 0.39
C THR A 73 -19.33 -0.40 1.08
N PHE A 74 -18.71 0.76 0.88
CA PHE A 74 -19.19 2.02 1.46
C PHE A 74 -20.67 2.30 1.14
N ARG A 75 -21.05 2.07 -0.12
CA ARG A 75 -22.42 2.31 -0.61
C ARG A 75 -23.42 1.32 -0.02
N LEU A 76 -23.01 0.06 0.15
CA LEU A 76 -23.88 -1.01 0.62
C LEU A 76 -23.93 -1.12 2.15
N LEU A 77 -22.91 -0.67 2.87
CA LEU A 77 -22.76 -0.83 4.31
C LEU A 77 -23.96 -0.32 5.12
N PHE A 78 -24.60 0.74 4.62
CA PHE A 78 -25.75 1.39 5.26
C PHE A 78 -27.10 0.96 4.67
N SER A 79 -27.09 0.08 3.67
CA SER A 79 -28.31 -0.50 3.11
C SER A 79 -28.87 -1.59 4.03
N THR A 80 -30.19 -1.77 3.99
CA THR A 80 -30.87 -2.83 4.72
C THR A 80 -30.54 -4.19 4.10
N GLY A 81 -30.16 -5.16 4.94
CA GLY A 81 -29.92 -6.54 4.51
C GLY A 81 -28.51 -6.84 3.96
N TRP A 82 -27.61 -5.87 3.88
CA TRP A 82 -26.23 -6.14 3.52
C TRP A 82 -25.48 -6.88 4.65
N THR A 83 -24.68 -7.87 4.28
CA THR A 83 -23.83 -8.65 5.19
C THR A 83 -22.39 -8.71 4.67
N PRO A 84 -21.39 -8.69 5.57
CA PRO A 84 -19.99 -8.75 5.16
C PRO A 84 -19.65 -10.14 4.58
N THR A 85 -19.06 -10.15 3.39
CA THR A 85 -18.64 -11.36 2.66
C THR A 85 -17.22 -11.80 3.03
N ASN A 86 -16.37 -10.87 3.46
CA ASN A 86 -14.99 -11.17 3.86
C ASN A 86 -14.60 -10.51 5.19
N ARG A 87 -13.41 -10.86 5.69
CA ARG A 87 -12.90 -10.37 6.97
C ARG A 87 -12.70 -8.85 6.99
N ILE A 88 -12.21 -8.28 5.89
CA ILE A 88 -11.98 -6.83 5.76
C ILE A 88 -13.30 -6.07 5.88
N GLN A 89 -14.35 -6.51 5.18
CA GLN A 89 -15.70 -5.92 5.26
C GLN A 89 -16.27 -5.99 6.67
N ALA A 90 -16.10 -7.12 7.38
CA ALA A 90 -16.56 -7.28 8.75
C ALA A 90 -15.87 -6.29 9.72
N LEU A 91 -14.53 -6.20 9.65
CA LEU A 91 -13.75 -5.27 10.47
C LEU A 91 -14.06 -3.81 10.10
N ALA A 92 -14.15 -3.49 8.81
CA ALA A 92 -14.48 -2.16 8.32
C ALA A 92 -15.88 -1.71 8.77
N GLN A 93 -16.87 -2.62 8.78
CA GLN A 93 -18.20 -2.34 9.33
C GLN A 93 -18.14 -1.99 10.81
N GLN A 94 -17.43 -2.79 11.62
CA GLN A 94 -17.31 -2.53 13.06
C GLN A 94 -16.65 -1.16 13.33
N LEU A 95 -15.55 -0.86 12.63
CA LEU A 95 -14.84 0.41 12.75
C LEU A 95 -15.70 1.59 12.27
N ALA A 96 -16.40 1.46 11.15
CA ALA A 96 -17.26 2.53 10.62
C ALA A 96 -18.45 2.85 11.54
N ARG A 97 -19.04 1.83 12.18
CA ARG A 97 -20.07 2.03 13.21
C ARG A 97 -19.51 2.76 14.43
N LYS A 98 -18.32 2.35 14.90
CA LYS A 98 -17.62 3.01 16.01
C LYS A 98 -17.27 4.47 15.71
N ALA A 99 -16.87 4.77 14.47
CA ALA A 99 -16.54 6.12 14.01
C ALA A 99 -17.77 6.98 13.66
N GLY A 100 -18.97 6.40 13.67
CA GLY A 100 -20.20 7.13 13.36
C GLY A 100 -20.32 7.62 11.91
N ILE A 101 -19.66 6.95 10.95
CA ILE A 101 -19.60 7.38 9.54
C ILE A 101 -21.00 7.60 8.94
N GLY A 102 -21.97 6.75 9.27
CA GLY A 102 -23.34 6.87 8.75
C GLY A 102 -24.09 8.13 9.21
N ARG A 103 -23.55 8.89 10.18
CA ARG A 103 -24.11 10.17 10.65
C ARG A 103 -23.37 11.38 10.08
N MET A 104 -22.27 11.17 9.36
CA MET A 104 -21.46 12.23 8.76
C MET A 104 -22.01 12.64 7.40
N SER A 105 -21.66 13.85 6.96
CA SER A 105 -21.85 14.23 5.56
C SER A 105 -20.93 13.42 4.64
N GLU A 106 -21.32 13.26 3.38
CA GLU A 106 -20.72 12.34 2.43
C GLU A 106 -19.20 12.54 2.24
N VAL A 107 -18.76 13.79 2.10
CA VAL A 107 -17.35 14.10 1.82
C VAL A 107 -16.42 13.71 3.00
N PRO A 108 -16.69 14.14 4.26
CA PRO A 108 -15.96 13.64 5.43
C PRO A 108 -16.10 12.13 5.63
N ALA A 109 -17.28 11.57 5.38
CA ALA A 109 -17.54 10.13 5.53
C ALA A 109 -16.64 9.31 4.61
N LEU A 110 -16.48 9.71 3.35
CA LEU A 110 -15.59 9.07 2.38
C LEU A 110 -14.12 9.16 2.78
N ALA A 111 -13.68 10.31 3.30
CA ALA A 111 -12.31 10.47 3.78
C ALA A 111 -12.02 9.55 4.98
N ALA A 112 -12.93 9.51 5.96
CA ALA A 112 -12.83 8.61 7.12
C ALA A 112 -12.88 7.14 6.70
N TRP A 113 -13.76 6.78 5.75
CA TRP A 113 -13.91 5.42 5.24
C TRP A 113 -12.62 4.88 4.63
N ARG A 114 -11.89 5.69 3.85
CA ARG A 114 -10.61 5.28 3.27
C ARG A 114 -9.59 4.91 4.36
N GLY A 115 -9.55 5.66 5.45
CA GLY A 115 -8.71 5.35 6.61
C GLY A 115 -9.14 4.07 7.33
N ILE A 116 -10.45 3.91 7.56
CA ILE A 116 -11.02 2.73 8.22
C ILE A 116 -10.76 1.45 7.41
N TRP A 117 -10.95 1.49 6.10
CA TRP A 117 -10.71 0.33 5.25
C TRP A 117 -9.25 -0.09 5.27
N LYS A 118 -8.33 0.88 5.25
CA LYS A 118 -6.89 0.60 5.39
C LYS A 118 -6.60 -0.08 6.73
N GLN A 119 -7.13 0.44 7.83
CA GLN A 119 -6.95 -0.16 9.15
C GLN A 119 -7.55 -1.58 9.24
N ALA A 120 -8.74 -1.79 8.65
CA ALA A 120 -9.38 -3.10 8.60
C ALA A 120 -8.53 -4.11 7.81
N ALA A 121 -7.97 -3.69 6.67
CA ALA A 121 -7.10 -4.53 5.85
C ALA A 121 -5.76 -4.82 6.55
N GLU A 122 -5.21 -3.86 7.29
CA GLU A 122 -4.03 -4.05 8.15
C GLU A 122 -4.27 -5.04 9.28
N GLN A 123 -5.45 -4.98 9.90
CA GLN A 123 -5.81 -5.91 10.96
C GLN A 123 -6.08 -7.32 10.41
N ALA A 124 -6.75 -7.42 9.26
CA ALA A 124 -6.96 -8.69 8.57
C ALA A 124 -5.67 -9.36 8.08
N ALA A 125 -4.62 -8.59 7.79
CA ALA A 125 -3.32 -9.12 7.36
C ALA A 125 -2.39 -9.55 8.53
N LYS A 126 -2.76 -9.22 9.78
CA LYS A 126 -2.02 -9.59 10.99
C LYS A 126 -2.62 -10.80 11.73
N GLU A 127 -3.87 -11.13 11.43
CA GLU A 127 -4.55 -12.36 11.87
C GLU A 127 -4.09 -13.55 11.00
#